data_AF-A0A4R1GD48-F1
#
_entry.id   AF-A0A4R1GD48-F1
#
_cell.length_a   1.000
_cell.length_b   1.000
_cell.length_c   1.000
_cell.angle_alpha   90.00
_cell.angle_beta   90.00
_cell.angle_gamma   90.00
#
_symmetry.space_group_name_H-M   'P 1'
#
loop_
_entity.id
_entity.type
_entity.pdbx_description
1 polymer ?
#
loop_
_entity_poly.entity_id
_entity_poly.type
_entity_poly.pdbx_seq_one_letter_code
_entity_poly.pdbx_strand_id
1 'polypeptide(L)'
;MIRQLLIRLDASLPNPGELERWVTLAQALDADLLAQLEEDESLNTLAGLPFSTEICRSSAMTRPLNNASLDRRMRRNIQALDRQLAEIARHQPLKWQVTRISQHSSIRPSAGTALLRIGKLHRSYTVAKPGYRPGRPHIAVIHNGDEASEHALECTRRIADQFHLPIVLLALPESPWHQTHGLPEGIAVRTDLAVPERELLLPLLRAWQVNLLVLPASLLNDDENLPPVATLITP
;
A
#
# COMPACT_ATOMS: atom_id res chain seq x y z
N MET A 1 12.06 13.83 4.95
CA MET A 1 11.99 12.85 6.06
C MET A 1 10.55 12.41 6.24
N ILE A 2 10.27 11.11 6.19
CA ILE A 2 8.93 10.57 6.45
C ILE A 2 8.67 10.61 7.96
N ARG A 3 7.59 11.25 8.38
CA ARG A 3 7.11 11.29 9.77
C ARG A 3 5.91 10.37 9.99
N GLN A 4 5.17 10.05 8.92
CA GLN A 4 3.92 9.31 9.01
C GLN A 4 3.83 8.27 7.88
N LEU A 5 3.50 7.04 8.22
CA LEU A 5 3.12 5.99 7.29
C LEU A 5 1.59 5.86 7.28
N LEU A 6 0.97 6.38 6.23
CA LEU A 6 -0.47 6.30 6.02
C LEU A 6 -0.84 5.02 5.26
N ILE A 7 -1.66 4.17 5.85
CA ILE A 7 -2.18 2.95 5.26
C ILE A 7 -3.64 3.14 4.92
N ARG A 8 -4.00 2.94 3.65
CA ARG A 8 -5.41 2.88 3.24
C ARG A 8 -5.87 1.44 3.12
N LEU A 9 -6.85 1.10 3.95
CA LEU A 9 -7.49 -0.20 4.04
C LEU A 9 -8.89 -0.09 3.46
N ASP A 10 -9.34 -1.14 2.77
CA ASP A 10 -10.76 -1.25 2.45
C ASP A 10 -11.56 -1.64 3.71
N ALA A 11 -12.87 -1.83 3.56
CA ALA A 11 -13.74 -2.24 4.66
C ALA A 11 -13.43 -3.65 5.21
N SER A 12 -12.45 -4.38 4.66
CA SER A 12 -12.02 -5.67 5.18
C SER A 12 -10.84 -5.51 6.14
N LEU A 13 -10.85 -6.30 7.23
CA LEU A 13 -9.75 -6.28 8.17
C LEU A 13 -8.53 -6.98 7.57
N PRO A 14 -7.33 -6.40 7.73
CA PRO A 14 -6.10 -7.06 7.32
C PRO A 14 -5.85 -8.31 8.14
N ASN A 15 -5.09 -9.25 7.59
CA ASN A 15 -4.61 -10.37 8.40
C ASN A 15 -3.52 -9.89 9.38
N PRO A 16 -3.30 -10.57 10.53
CA PRO A 16 -2.32 -10.13 11.52
C PRO A 16 -0.90 -9.98 10.96
N GLY A 17 -0.47 -10.89 10.07
CA GLY A 17 0.86 -10.84 9.47
C GLY A 17 1.07 -9.70 8.46
N GLU A 18 0.00 -9.17 7.86
CA GLU A 18 0.05 -7.92 7.09
C GLU A 18 0.25 -6.73 8.01
N LEU A 19 -0.51 -6.68 9.11
CA LEU A 19 -0.43 -5.60 10.07
C LEU A 19 0.97 -5.52 10.72
N GLU A 20 1.54 -6.66 11.14
CA GLU A 20 2.91 -6.74 11.66
C GLU A 20 3.95 -6.24 10.66
N ARG A 21 3.81 -6.59 9.37
CA ARG A 21 4.70 -6.10 8.31
C ARG A 21 4.63 -4.59 8.18
N TRP A 22 3.45 -4.00 8.27
CA TRP A 22 3.31 -2.55 8.18
C TRP A 22 3.81 -1.81 9.40
N VAL A 23 3.65 -2.39 10.59
CA VAL A 23 4.25 -1.85 11.82
C VAL A 23 5.78 -1.88 11.71
N THR A 24 6.34 -3.00 11.25
CA THR A 24 7.79 -3.13 11.06
C THR A 24 8.31 -2.11 10.03
N LEU A 25 7.53 -1.87 8.97
CA LEU A 25 7.83 -0.86 7.97
C LEU A 25 7.76 0.57 8.52
N ALA A 26 6.75 0.88 9.34
CA ALA A 26 6.62 2.18 10.00
C ALA A 26 7.83 2.46 10.91
N GLN A 27 8.26 1.46 11.67
CA GLN A 27 9.45 1.55 12.53
C GLN A 27 10.74 1.71 11.73
N ALA A 28 10.91 0.98 10.63
CA ALA A 28 12.05 1.13 9.73
C ALA A 28 12.17 2.58 9.20
N LEU A 29 11.04 3.25 9.03
CA LEU A 29 10.95 4.62 8.57
C LEU A 29 11.06 5.65 9.71
N ASP A 30 11.05 5.21 10.97
CA ASP A 30 10.87 6.05 12.16
C ASP A 30 9.62 6.95 12.06
N ALA A 31 8.51 6.32 11.63
CA ALA A 31 7.27 7.00 11.27
C ALA A 31 6.09 6.52 12.13
N ASP A 32 5.19 7.45 12.43
CA ASP A 32 3.91 7.15 13.07
C ASP A 32 2.96 6.43 12.10
N LEU A 33 2.18 5.47 12.58
CA LEU A 33 1.26 4.70 11.74
C LEU A 33 -0.14 5.30 11.70
N LEU A 34 -0.57 5.79 10.54
CA LEU A 34 -1.95 6.24 10.32
C LEU A 34 -2.69 5.16 9.53
N ALA A 35 -3.69 4.52 10.11
CA ALA A 35 -4.58 3.60 9.39
C ALA A 35 -5.89 4.29 9.03
N GLN A 36 -6.26 4.29 7.76
CA GLN A 36 -7.51 4.82 7.24
C GLN A 36 -8.35 3.67 6.68
N LEU A 37 -9.52 3.42 7.27
CA LEU A 37 -10.51 2.50 6.70
C LEU A 37 -11.42 3.29 5.75
N GLU A 38 -11.36 2.91 4.48
CA GLU A 38 -12.14 3.49 3.40
C GLU A 38 -13.54 2.88 3.33
N GLU A 39 -14.53 3.76 3.35
CA GLU A 39 -15.91 3.38 3.12
C GLU A 39 -16.20 3.17 1.65
N ASP A 40 -16.95 2.12 1.36
CA ASP A 40 -17.49 1.88 0.03
C ASP A 40 -18.78 2.71 -0.13
N GLU A 41 -18.67 3.85 -0.81
CA GLU A 41 -19.81 4.75 -1.05
C GLU A 41 -20.88 4.12 -1.93
N SER A 42 -20.49 3.23 -2.85
CA SER A 42 -21.45 2.47 -3.66
C SER A 42 -22.26 1.53 -2.75
N LEU A 43 -21.61 0.88 -1.79
CA LEU A 43 -22.28 0.03 -0.81
C LEU A 43 -23.21 0.83 0.12
N ASN A 44 -22.79 2.01 0.58
CA ASN A 44 -23.65 2.92 1.36
C ASN A 44 -24.86 3.40 0.56
N THR A 45 -24.66 3.70 -0.74
CA THR A 45 -25.76 4.09 -1.64
C THR A 45 -26.76 2.95 -1.80
N LEU A 46 -26.27 1.74 -2.06
CA LEU A 46 -27.12 0.54 -2.16
C LEU A 46 -27.87 0.27 -0.86
N ALA A 47 -27.21 0.42 0.30
CA ALA A 47 -27.82 0.24 1.60
C ALA A 47 -28.92 1.27 1.94
N GLY A 48 -29.01 2.37 1.19
CA GLY A 48 -30.13 3.30 1.25
C GLY A 48 -31.39 2.84 0.51
N LEU A 49 -31.31 1.81 -0.34
CA LEU A 49 -32.43 1.34 -1.15
C LEU A 49 -33.29 0.32 -0.38
N PRO A 50 -34.63 0.38 -0.48
CA PRO A 50 -35.53 -0.44 0.32
C PRO A 50 -35.52 -1.93 -0.05
N PHE A 51 -34.95 -2.29 -1.20
CA PHE A 51 -34.86 -3.66 -1.72
C PHE A 51 -33.46 -4.26 -1.59
N SER A 52 -32.49 -3.52 -1.05
CA SER A 52 -31.13 -4.02 -0.90
C SER A 52 -31.02 -5.06 0.21
N THR A 53 -30.40 -6.18 -0.10
CA THR A 53 -30.16 -7.26 0.84
C THR A 53 -28.69 -7.68 0.79
N GLU A 54 -28.15 -8.13 1.92
CA GLU A 54 -26.83 -8.75 1.98
C GLU A 54 -26.97 -10.26 2.24
N ILE A 55 -26.09 -11.04 1.60
CA ILE A 55 -25.97 -12.48 1.81
C ILE A 55 -24.74 -12.72 2.71
N CYS A 56 -24.98 -13.26 3.90
CA CYS A 56 -23.91 -13.58 4.83
C CYS A 56 -23.14 -14.82 4.34
N ARG A 57 -21.88 -14.66 3.94
CA ARG A 57 -21.06 -15.77 3.42
C ARG A 57 -20.95 -16.98 4.35
N SER A 58 -20.91 -16.77 5.66
CA SER A 58 -20.71 -17.86 6.64
C SER A 58 -21.99 -18.62 6.97
N SER A 59 -23.17 -18.03 6.80
CA SER A 59 -24.46 -18.64 7.15
C SER A 59 -25.39 -18.85 5.96
N ALA A 60 -25.02 -18.37 4.78
CA ALA A 60 -25.86 -18.28 3.58
C ALA A 60 -27.20 -17.56 3.81
N MET A 61 -27.35 -16.81 4.91
CA MET A 61 -28.58 -16.10 5.23
C MET A 61 -28.63 -14.76 4.51
N THR A 62 -29.81 -14.44 3.99
CA THR A 62 -30.14 -13.13 3.42
C THR A 62 -30.78 -12.25 4.49
N ARG A 63 -30.37 -10.99 4.56
CA ARG A 63 -31.00 -9.97 5.43
C ARG A 63 -30.99 -8.60 4.78
N PRO A 64 -31.84 -7.65 5.22
CA PRO A 64 -31.82 -6.29 4.71
C PRO A 64 -30.43 -5.65 4.89
N LEU A 65 -29.92 -5.07 3.81
CA LEU A 65 -28.74 -4.22 3.86
C LEU A 65 -29.21 -2.81 4.22
N ASN A 66 -28.63 -2.20 5.25
CA ASN A 66 -28.97 -0.84 5.66
C ASN A 66 -27.76 -0.10 6.21
N ASN A 67 -27.81 1.24 6.16
CA ASN A 67 -26.69 2.09 6.58
C ASN A 67 -26.30 1.87 8.05
N ALA A 68 -27.29 1.66 8.93
CA ALA A 68 -27.02 1.41 10.34
C ALA A 68 -26.21 0.13 10.59
N SER A 69 -26.42 -0.92 9.79
CA SER A 69 -25.67 -2.17 9.91
C SER A 69 -24.24 -2.03 9.35
N LEU A 70 -24.07 -1.27 8.25
CA LEU A 70 -22.76 -0.91 7.71
C LEU A 70 -21.95 -0.05 8.69
N ASP A 71 -22.54 0.99 9.27
CA ASP A 71 -21.89 1.84 10.28
C ASP A 71 -21.44 1.03 11.49
N ARG A 72 -22.29 0.12 11.99
CA ARG A 72 -21.92 -0.79 13.09
C ARG A 72 -20.80 -1.74 12.70
N ARG A 73 -20.75 -2.23 11.45
CA ARG A 73 -19.64 -3.05 10.94
C ARG A 73 -18.35 -2.23 10.89
N MET A 74 -18.40 -1.00 10.38
CA MET A 74 -17.23 -0.12 10.30
C MET A 74 -16.67 0.22 11.70
N ARG A 75 -17.53 0.60 12.65
CA ARG A 75 -17.09 0.86 14.04
C ARG A 75 -16.43 -0.37 14.68
N ARG A 76 -16.99 -1.57 14.46
CA ARG A 76 -16.39 -2.82 14.94
C ARG A 76 -15.04 -3.10 14.29
N ASN A 77 -14.88 -2.81 13.00
CA ASN A 77 -13.61 -2.97 12.31
C ASN A 77 -12.55 -2.00 12.84
N ILE A 78 -12.90 -0.73 13.05
CA ILE A 78 -11.98 0.25 13.66
C ILE A 78 -11.54 -0.22 15.05
N GLN A 79 -12.48 -0.64 15.91
CA GLN A 79 -12.16 -1.17 17.24
C GLN A 79 -11.35 -2.48 17.19
N ALA A 80 -11.54 -3.31 16.17
CA ALA A 80 -10.77 -4.52 16.00
C ALA A 80 -9.33 -4.20 15.58
N LEU A 81 -9.16 -3.30 14.61
CA LEU A 81 -7.84 -2.87 14.13
C LEU A 81 -7.07 -2.16 15.22
N ASP A 82 -7.72 -1.26 15.96
CA ASP A 82 -7.10 -0.55 17.08
C ASP A 82 -6.60 -1.52 18.17
N ARG A 83 -7.39 -2.55 18.50
CA ARG A 83 -6.96 -3.61 19.43
C ARG A 83 -5.79 -4.43 18.90
N GLN A 84 -5.77 -4.75 17.60
CA GLN A 84 -4.67 -5.49 16.99
C GLN A 84 -3.38 -4.66 17.00
N LEU A 85 -3.45 -3.37 16.66
CA LEU A 85 -2.32 -2.46 16.73
C LEU A 85 -1.83 -2.27 18.17
N ALA A 86 -2.74 -2.14 19.13
CA ALA A 86 -2.40 -2.07 20.55
C ALA A 86 -1.67 -3.33 21.03
N GLU A 87 -2.06 -4.51 20.56
CA GLU A 87 -1.38 -5.76 20.89
C GLU A 87 0.05 -5.79 20.35
N ILE A 88 0.24 -5.43 19.08
CA ILE A 88 1.57 -5.35 18.46
C ILE A 88 2.43 -4.31 19.18
N ALA A 89 1.83 -3.17 19.54
CA ALA A 89 2.52 -2.07 20.21
C ALA A 89 2.97 -2.40 21.65
N ARG A 90 2.44 -3.46 22.28
CA ARG A 90 2.96 -3.95 23.58
C ARG A 90 4.38 -4.48 23.47
N HIS A 91 4.72 -5.04 22.31
CA HIS A 91 6.03 -5.64 22.08
C HIS A 91 7.01 -4.66 21.45
N GLN A 92 6.51 -3.60 20.80
CA GLN A 92 7.33 -2.66 20.07
C GLN A 92 6.72 -1.25 20.15
N PRO A 93 7.48 -0.20 20.51
CA PRO A 93 6.94 1.15 20.60
C PRO A 93 6.45 1.61 19.23
N LEU A 94 5.17 1.97 19.15
CA LEU A 94 4.52 2.48 17.95
C LEU A 94 3.53 3.55 18.37
N LYS A 95 3.51 4.69 17.67
CA LYS A 95 2.38 5.62 17.71
C LYS A 95 1.48 5.30 16.55
N TRP A 96 0.19 5.11 16.81
CA TRP A 96 -0.78 4.84 15.75
C TRP A 96 -2.07 5.62 15.93
N GLN A 97 -2.79 5.79 14.83
CA GLN A 97 -4.15 6.30 14.82
C GLN A 97 -4.97 5.53 13.79
N VAL A 98 -6.19 5.14 14.16
CA VAL A 98 -7.15 4.54 13.24
C VAL A 98 -8.28 5.53 12.97
N THR A 99 -8.54 5.82 11.70
CA THR A 99 -9.57 6.77 11.26
C THR A 99 -10.45 6.18 10.17
N ARG A 100 -11.68 6.67 10.08
CA ARG A 100 -12.64 6.37 9.00
C ARG A 100 -12.53 7.46 7.95
N ILE A 101 -12.55 7.08 6.67
CA ILE A 101 -12.62 8.03 5.56
C ILE A 101 -13.72 7.62 4.57
N SER A 102 -14.42 8.60 4.00
CA SER A 102 -15.25 8.40 2.80
C SER A 102 -14.42 8.73 1.56
N GLN A 103 -14.74 8.15 0.40
CA GLN A 103 -13.99 8.38 -0.85
C GLN A 103 -13.99 9.86 -1.26
N HIS A 104 -15.03 10.61 -0.91
CA HIS A 104 -15.10 12.05 -1.11
C HIS A 104 -14.24 12.88 -0.14
N SER A 105 -13.76 12.30 0.97
CA SER A 105 -12.81 12.98 1.86
C SER A 105 -11.38 12.80 1.34
N SER A 106 -10.93 13.76 0.53
CA SER A 106 -9.53 13.84 0.11
C SER A 106 -8.66 14.28 1.30
N ILE A 107 -8.39 13.35 2.22
CA ILE A 107 -7.30 13.58 3.17
C ILE A 107 -6.02 13.56 2.36
N ARG A 108 -5.55 14.77 2.04
CA ARG A 108 -4.26 15.01 1.42
C ARG A 108 -3.19 14.57 2.41
N PRO A 109 -2.31 13.62 2.06
CA PRO A 109 -1.18 13.30 2.90
C PRO A 109 -0.35 14.57 3.10
N SER A 110 0.09 14.82 4.33
CA SER A 110 0.94 15.99 4.62
C SER A 110 2.35 15.77 4.06
N ALA A 111 3.12 16.85 3.88
CA ALA A 111 4.52 16.74 3.50
C ALA A 111 5.29 15.85 4.51
N GLY A 112 5.97 14.82 4.01
CA GLY A 112 6.61 13.80 4.84
C GLY A 112 5.68 12.66 5.28
N THR A 113 4.54 12.46 4.62
CA THR A 113 3.74 11.24 4.75
C THR A 113 4.11 10.28 3.62
N ALA A 114 4.33 9.00 3.92
CA ALA A 114 4.36 7.93 2.93
C ALA A 114 3.00 7.24 2.89
N LEU A 115 2.44 7.02 1.70
CA LEU A 115 1.14 6.37 1.53
C LEU A 115 1.34 4.90 1.16
N LEU A 116 1.03 3.98 2.05
CA LEU A 116 0.90 2.56 1.71
C LEU A 116 -0.49 2.29 1.16
N ARG A 117 -0.56 2.03 -0.15
CA ARG A 117 -1.77 1.56 -0.83
C ARG A 117 -1.67 0.05 -1.03
N ILE A 118 -2.50 -0.69 -0.32
CA ILE A 118 -2.57 -2.14 -0.49
C ILE A 118 -3.44 -2.43 -1.70
N GLY A 119 -2.85 -3.04 -2.72
CA GLY A 119 -3.63 -3.52 -3.86
C GLY A 119 -4.65 -4.55 -3.38
N LYS A 120 -5.92 -4.39 -3.75
CA LYS A 120 -6.88 -5.49 -3.70
C LYS A 120 -6.39 -6.56 -4.67
N LEU A 121 -5.61 -7.54 -4.19
CA LEU A 121 -5.56 -8.79 -4.91
C LEU A 121 -6.97 -9.35 -4.84
N HIS A 122 -7.67 -9.32 -5.97
CA HIS A 122 -8.85 -10.14 -6.16
C HIS A 122 -8.57 -11.49 -5.50
N ARG A 123 -9.46 -11.89 -4.58
CA ARG A 123 -9.45 -13.20 -3.90
C ARG A 123 -9.73 -14.35 -4.90
N SER A 124 -9.27 -14.19 -6.13
CA SER A 124 -9.31 -15.14 -7.23
C SER A 124 -8.07 -16.02 -7.08
N TYR A 125 -8.26 -17.16 -6.42
CA TYR A 125 -7.51 -18.40 -6.59
C TYR A 125 -6.02 -18.24 -6.94
N THR A 126 -5.16 -18.07 -5.94
CA THR A 126 -3.75 -18.46 -6.10
C THR A 126 -3.66 -19.96 -5.88
N VAL A 127 -3.91 -20.73 -6.95
CA VAL A 127 -3.19 -21.99 -7.12
C VAL A 127 -1.74 -21.56 -7.25
N ALA A 128 -0.95 -21.71 -6.18
CA ALA A 128 0.49 -21.62 -6.29
C ALA A 128 0.92 -22.58 -7.40
N LYS A 129 1.47 -22.06 -8.50
CA LYS A 129 1.99 -22.91 -9.57
C LYS A 129 3.00 -23.88 -8.91
N PRO A 130 2.80 -25.21 -9.02
CA PRO A 130 3.75 -26.17 -8.46
C PRO A 130 5.11 -25.92 -9.10
N GLY A 131 6.14 -25.66 -8.29
CA GLY A 131 7.50 -25.35 -8.77
C GLY A 131 7.99 -23.93 -8.54
N TYR A 132 7.17 -23.02 -7.99
CA TYR A 132 7.65 -21.70 -7.55
C TYR A 132 8.62 -21.83 -6.38
N ARG A 133 9.91 -21.58 -6.64
CA ARG A 133 10.92 -21.39 -5.58
C ARG A 133 10.92 -19.90 -5.22
N PRO A 134 10.61 -19.52 -3.97
CA PRO A 134 10.76 -18.13 -3.55
C PRO A 134 12.24 -17.78 -3.63
N GLY A 135 12.60 -16.86 -4.53
CA GLY A 135 13.88 -16.18 -4.45
C GLY A 135 13.80 -15.08 -3.40
N ARG A 136 14.89 -14.34 -3.22
CA ARG A 136 14.95 -13.30 -2.19
C ARG A 136 13.93 -12.20 -2.50
N PRO A 137 13.18 -11.70 -1.51
CA PRO A 137 12.23 -10.62 -1.72
C PRO A 137 12.96 -9.36 -2.20
N HIS A 138 12.46 -8.71 -3.24
CA HIS A 138 13.01 -7.45 -3.76
C HIS A 138 12.10 -6.27 -3.40
N ILE A 139 12.70 -5.10 -3.17
CA ILE A 139 12.00 -3.82 -3.17
C ILE A 139 12.24 -3.14 -4.51
N ALA A 140 11.18 -2.69 -5.20
CA ALA A 140 11.31 -1.96 -6.44
C ALA A 140 10.95 -0.48 -6.25
N VAL A 141 11.56 0.39 -7.04
CA VAL A 141 11.21 1.82 -7.08
C VAL A 141 11.15 2.30 -8.52
N ILE A 142 10.12 3.08 -8.86
CA ILE A 142 10.06 3.75 -10.17
C ILE A 142 10.72 5.13 -10.04
N HIS A 143 11.59 5.45 -10.99
CA HIS A 143 12.27 6.73 -11.05
C HIS A 143 12.05 7.41 -12.40
N ASN A 144 11.62 8.66 -12.37
CA ASN A 144 11.28 9.47 -13.54
C ASN A 144 12.03 10.79 -13.61
N GLY A 145 13.10 10.96 -12.82
CA GLY A 145 13.98 12.14 -12.91
C GLY A 145 13.53 13.37 -12.12
N ASP A 146 12.38 13.32 -11.44
CA ASP A 146 11.86 14.41 -10.63
C ASP A 146 12.28 14.31 -9.14
N GLU A 147 12.00 15.35 -8.36
CA GLU A 147 12.30 15.38 -6.92
C GLU A 147 11.50 14.30 -6.15
N ALA A 148 10.30 13.97 -6.61
CA ALA A 148 9.45 12.97 -5.98
C ALA A 148 10.02 11.55 -6.10
N SER A 149 10.66 11.23 -7.24
CA SER A 149 11.34 9.95 -7.48
C SER A 149 12.68 9.84 -6.79
N GLU A 150 13.41 10.94 -6.65
CA GLU A 150 14.59 10.98 -5.77
C GLU A 150 14.20 10.70 -4.31
N HIS A 151 13.12 11.33 -3.83
CA HIS A 151 12.62 11.06 -2.48
C HIS A 151 12.12 9.61 -2.34
N ALA A 152 11.45 9.05 -3.35
CA ALA A 152 11.02 7.66 -3.37
C ALA A 152 12.22 6.68 -3.33
N LEU A 153 13.28 6.97 -4.09
CA LEU A 153 14.52 6.17 -4.09
C LEU A 153 15.22 6.23 -2.73
N GLU A 154 15.33 7.41 -2.12
CA GLU A 154 15.89 7.56 -0.77
C GLU A 154 15.09 6.78 0.27
N CYS A 155 13.76 6.82 0.20
CA CYS A 155 12.90 6.02 1.07
C CYS A 155 13.11 4.51 0.84
N THR A 156 13.24 4.10 -0.42
CA THR A 156 13.52 2.71 -0.81
C THR A 156 14.84 2.23 -0.23
N ARG A 157 15.89 3.05 -0.28
CA ARG A 157 17.20 2.75 0.31
C ARG A 157 17.12 2.52 1.80
N ARG A 158 16.44 3.40 2.54
CA ARG A 158 16.26 3.23 3.99
C ARG A 158 15.54 1.92 4.35
N ILE A 159 14.50 1.57 3.60
CA ILE A 159 13.78 0.31 3.79
C ILE A 159 14.71 -0.87 3.45
N ALA A 160 15.40 -0.81 2.31
CA ALA A 160 16.32 -1.83 1.87
C ALA A 160 17.46 -2.09 2.87
N ASP A 161 18.05 -1.04 3.43
CA ASP A 161 19.12 -1.13 4.41
C ASP A 161 18.65 -1.82 5.70
N GLN A 162 17.46 -1.45 6.19
CA GLN A 162 16.88 -2.02 7.41
C GLN A 162 16.50 -3.50 7.25
N PHE A 163 15.97 -3.88 6.09
CA PHE A 163 15.48 -5.24 5.83
C PHE A 163 16.47 -6.10 5.04
N HIS A 164 17.65 -5.56 4.72
CA HIS A 164 18.65 -6.16 3.83
C HIS A 164 18.06 -6.66 2.51
N LEU A 165 17.14 -5.86 1.93
CA LEU A 165 16.45 -6.21 0.69
C LEU A 165 17.24 -5.68 -0.51
N PRO A 166 17.45 -6.49 -1.56
CA PRO A 166 17.96 -5.97 -2.82
C PRO A 166 16.97 -4.97 -3.44
N ILE A 167 17.51 -3.86 -3.97
CA ILE A 167 16.74 -2.81 -4.63
C ILE A 167 16.72 -3.07 -6.14
N VAL A 168 15.53 -2.99 -6.73
CA VAL A 168 15.29 -2.97 -8.18
C VAL A 168 14.82 -1.57 -8.58
N LEU A 169 15.69 -0.81 -9.25
CA LEU A 169 15.36 0.54 -9.72
C LEU A 169 14.84 0.46 -11.16
N LEU A 170 13.59 0.88 -11.35
CA LEU A 170 12.89 0.95 -12.62
C LEU A 170 13.03 2.37 -13.17
N ALA A 171 14.03 2.59 -14.01
CA ALA A 171 14.37 3.91 -14.53
C ALA A 171 13.59 4.21 -15.83
N LEU A 172 12.62 5.12 -15.76
CA LEU A 172 11.89 5.62 -16.92
C LEU A 172 12.81 6.47 -17.82
N PRO A 173 12.45 6.74 -19.09
CA PRO A 173 13.31 7.45 -20.04
C PRO A 173 13.84 8.81 -19.57
N GLU A 174 13.07 9.51 -18.73
CA GLU A 174 13.42 10.82 -18.17
C GLU A 174 14.35 10.73 -16.95
N SER A 175 14.55 9.53 -16.41
CA SER A 175 15.44 9.30 -15.27
C SER A 175 16.91 9.48 -15.67
N PRO A 176 17.74 10.15 -14.84
CA PRO A 176 19.17 10.20 -15.05
C PRO A 176 19.80 8.79 -15.06
N TRP A 177 19.15 7.82 -14.40
CA TRP A 177 19.55 6.42 -14.28
C TRP A 177 19.20 5.56 -15.50
N HIS A 178 18.50 6.11 -16.51
CA HIS A 178 18.08 5.36 -17.69
C HIS A 178 19.24 5.00 -18.63
N GLN A 179 20.31 5.81 -18.64
CA GLN A 179 21.46 5.62 -19.54
C GLN A 179 22.80 5.51 -18.79
N THR A 180 22.84 5.79 -17.49
CA THR A 180 24.08 5.76 -16.71
C THR A 180 24.48 4.33 -16.31
N HIS A 181 25.74 4.01 -16.57
CA HIS A 181 26.40 2.76 -16.14
C HIS A 181 26.95 2.84 -14.70
N GLY A 182 26.77 3.98 -14.02
CA GLY A 182 27.24 4.24 -12.65
C GLY A 182 26.18 3.92 -11.62
N LEU A 183 25.77 2.65 -11.54
CA LEU A 183 24.78 2.22 -10.56
C LEU A 183 25.36 2.33 -9.14
N PRO A 184 24.59 2.82 -8.16
CA PRO A 184 24.97 2.69 -6.76
C PRO A 184 25.15 1.21 -6.42
N GLU A 185 26.19 0.88 -5.62
CA GLU A 185 26.42 -0.51 -5.20
C GLU A 185 25.16 -1.11 -4.54
N GLY A 186 24.81 -2.33 -4.93
CA GLY A 186 23.64 -3.04 -4.39
C GLY A 186 22.30 -2.74 -5.07
N ILE A 187 22.27 -1.89 -6.10
CA ILE A 187 21.05 -1.58 -6.86
C ILE A 187 21.07 -2.26 -8.24
N ALA A 188 20.07 -3.10 -8.51
CA ALA A 188 19.84 -3.63 -9.85
C ALA A 188 18.96 -2.65 -10.63
N VAL A 189 19.50 -2.05 -11.70
CA VAL A 189 18.71 -1.18 -12.57
C VAL A 189 18.09 -1.97 -13.73
N ARG A 190 16.86 -1.58 -14.04
CA ARG A 190 16.04 -2.10 -15.13
C ARG A 190 15.51 -0.91 -15.91
N THR A 191 15.95 -0.81 -17.16
CA THR A 191 15.62 0.24 -18.13
C THR A 191 14.69 -0.28 -19.23
N ASP A 192 14.33 -1.57 -19.17
CA ASP A 192 13.44 -2.28 -20.09
C ASP A 192 11.97 -1.82 -20.00
N LEU A 193 11.66 -0.93 -19.06
CA LEU A 193 10.34 -0.37 -18.85
C LEU A 193 10.23 1.03 -19.49
N ALA A 194 9.78 1.10 -20.73
CA ALA A 194 9.21 2.31 -21.29
C ALA A 194 7.77 2.44 -20.76
N VAL A 195 7.56 3.33 -19.78
CA VAL A 195 6.27 3.71 -19.14
C VAL A 195 5.24 2.56 -19.14
N PRO A 196 5.40 1.56 -18.26
CA PRO A 196 4.52 0.41 -18.34
C PRO A 196 3.12 0.79 -17.90
N GLU A 197 2.16 0.54 -18.78
CA GLU A 197 0.75 0.52 -18.42
C GLU A 197 0.57 -0.38 -17.18
N ARG A 198 -0.30 0.05 -16.26
CA ARG A 198 -0.53 -0.61 -14.96
C ARG A 198 -0.79 -2.12 -15.07
N GLU A 199 -1.36 -2.56 -16.19
CA GLU A 199 -1.67 -3.95 -16.50
C GLU A 199 -0.43 -4.81 -16.76
N LEU A 200 0.65 -4.21 -17.28
CA LEU A 200 1.92 -4.88 -17.58
C LEU A 200 2.88 -4.88 -16.39
N LEU A 201 2.72 -3.94 -15.44
CA LEU A 201 3.54 -3.85 -14.23
C LEU A 201 3.38 -5.07 -13.32
N LEU A 202 2.15 -5.49 -13.03
CA LEU A 202 1.89 -6.55 -12.04
C LEU A 202 2.51 -7.92 -12.42
N PRO A 203 2.40 -8.39 -13.68
CA PRO A 203 3.08 -9.60 -14.12
C PRO A 203 4.60 -9.52 -13.96
N LEU A 204 5.21 -8.38 -14.28
CA LEU A 204 6.66 -8.16 -14.19
C LEU A 204 7.13 -8.14 -12.74
N LEU A 205 6.44 -7.41 -11.86
CA LEU A 205 6.74 -7.37 -10.43
C LEU A 205 6.68 -8.77 -9.80
N ARG A 206 5.72 -9.60 -10.21
CA ARG A 206 5.62 -11.00 -9.76
C ARG A 206 6.76 -11.86 -10.31
N ALA A 207 7.12 -11.69 -11.58
CA ALA A 207 8.23 -12.40 -12.19
C ALA A 207 9.57 -12.07 -11.51
N TRP A 208 9.73 -10.80 -11.11
CA TRP A 208 10.90 -10.29 -10.39
C TRP A 208 10.82 -10.49 -8.87
N GLN A 209 9.73 -11.06 -8.37
CA GLN A 209 9.53 -11.33 -6.94
C GLN A 209 9.70 -10.06 -6.09
N VAL A 210 9.16 -8.95 -6.60
CA VAL A 210 9.05 -7.70 -5.86
C VAL A 210 7.95 -7.87 -4.83
N ASN A 211 8.23 -7.50 -3.58
CA ASN A 211 7.28 -7.56 -2.46
C ASN A 211 6.77 -6.17 -2.05
N LEU A 212 7.49 -5.13 -2.48
CA LEU A 212 7.19 -3.75 -2.18
C LEU A 212 7.63 -2.90 -3.36
N LEU A 213 6.68 -2.18 -3.95
CA LEU A 213 6.93 -1.20 -5.00
C LEU A 213 6.78 0.19 -4.40
N VAL A 214 7.79 1.03 -4.55
CA VAL A 214 7.78 2.44 -4.16
C VAL A 214 7.56 3.28 -5.41
N LEU A 215 6.50 4.09 -5.38
CA LEU A 215 6.13 4.99 -6.45
C LEU A 215 6.30 6.44 -5.99
N PRO A 216 6.84 7.32 -6.84
CA PRO A 216 6.77 8.75 -6.62
C PRO A 216 5.32 9.23 -6.70
N ALA A 217 4.99 10.27 -5.93
CA ALA A 217 3.66 10.88 -5.95
C ALA A 217 3.23 11.38 -7.33
N SER A 218 4.19 11.86 -8.12
CA SER A 218 3.99 12.38 -9.48
C SER A 218 3.42 11.35 -10.44
N LEU A 219 3.70 10.06 -10.25
CA LEU A 219 3.16 8.98 -11.09
C LEU A 219 1.75 8.52 -10.69
N LEU A 220 1.19 9.04 -9.61
CA LEU A 220 -0.09 8.60 -9.07
C LEU A 220 -1.19 9.65 -9.11
N ASN A 221 -0.83 10.93 -9.21
CA ASN A 221 -1.78 12.03 -9.25
C ASN A 221 -1.51 12.84 -10.52
N ASP A 222 -2.54 13.05 -11.35
CA ASP A 222 -2.51 14.00 -12.47
C ASP A 222 -2.44 15.49 -12.00
N ASP A 223 -2.26 15.72 -10.69
CA ASP A 223 -2.31 17.03 -10.05
C ASP A 223 -0.92 17.36 -9.46
N GLU A 224 -0.12 18.12 -10.20
CA GLU A 224 1.28 18.50 -9.93
C GLU A 224 1.49 19.23 -8.59
N ASN A 225 0.42 19.64 -7.90
CA ASN A 225 0.48 20.50 -6.71
C ASN A 225 0.44 19.75 -5.36
N LEU A 226 0.63 18.43 -5.34
CA LEU A 226 0.65 17.65 -4.10
C LEU A 226 2.10 17.44 -3.59
N PRO A 227 2.31 17.41 -2.26
CA PRO A 227 3.64 17.21 -1.69
C PRO A 227 4.24 15.86 -2.13
N PRO A 228 5.59 15.73 -2.14
CA PRO A 228 6.26 14.49 -2.53
C PRO A 228 5.97 13.38 -1.50
N VAL A 229 4.95 12.58 -1.80
CA VAL A 229 4.48 11.44 -1.01
C VAL A 229 4.96 10.16 -1.68
N ALA A 230 5.89 9.45 -1.05
CA ALA A 230 6.26 8.12 -1.53
C ALA A 230 5.05 7.19 -1.32
N THR A 231 4.57 6.57 -2.41
CA THR A 231 3.50 5.58 -2.32
C THR A 231 4.06 4.18 -2.37
N LEU A 232 3.79 3.41 -1.33
CA LEU A 232 4.21 2.03 -1.21
C LEU A 232 3.05 1.14 -1.67
N ILE A 233 3.32 0.20 -2.57
CA ILE A 233 2.36 -0.78 -3.07
C ILE A 233 2.92 -2.18 -2.81
N THR A 234 2.17 -3.01 -2.11
CA THR A 234 2.44 -4.44 -2.00
C THR A 234 1.72 -5.17 -3.15
N PRO A 235 2.42 -5.95 -3.99
CA PRO A 235 1.84 -6.67 -5.12
C PRO A 235 1.13 -7.99 -4.78
#